data_AF-A0A7X7PUE3-F1
#
_entry.id   AF-A0A7X7PUE3-F1
#
_cell.length_a   1.000
_cell.length_b   1.000
_cell.length_c   1.000
_cell.angle_alpha   90.00
_cell.angle_beta   90.00
_cell.angle_gamma   90.00
#
_symmetry.space_group_name_H-M   'P 1'
#
loop_
_entity.id
_entity.type
_entity.pdbx_description
1 polymer ?
#
loop_
_entity_poly.entity_id
_entity_poly.type
_entity_poly.pdbx_seq_one_letter_code
_entity_poly.pdbx_strand_id
1 'polypeptide(L)'
;MTAVSADSFSFQVYTHPKLGVVIYDPVAQMGLAREQMRLFKVKTMGASTFLRAIVSKDLHEAAEVAPEAVEAYRAARASRRKPYCEHCRRHYGSVDFSVCPDCSSIRCTCGTCSCASSSRRRKAA
;
A
#
# COMPACT_ATOMS: atom_id res chain seq x y z
N MET A 1 -3.95 -12.42 30.34
CA MET A 1 -3.84 -12.55 28.88
C MET A 1 -4.07 -11.16 28.29
N THR A 2 -2.99 -10.41 28.11
CA THR A 2 -3.05 -9.01 27.70
C THR A 2 -3.38 -8.94 26.21
N ALA A 3 -4.51 -8.32 25.88
CA ALA A 3 -4.89 -8.00 24.52
C ALA A 3 -3.75 -7.21 23.86
N VAL A 4 -3.18 -7.75 22.78
CA VAL A 4 -2.31 -7.00 21.88
C VAL A 4 -3.19 -5.97 21.18
N SER A 5 -3.22 -4.76 21.71
CA SER A 5 -3.88 -3.62 21.09
C SER A 5 -3.43 -3.48 19.63
N ALA A 6 -4.39 -3.27 18.74
CA ALA A 6 -4.26 -3.30 17.27
C ALA A 6 -3.47 -2.12 16.66
N ASP A 7 -2.40 -1.66 17.32
CA ASP A 7 -1.55 -0.52 16.91
C ASP A 7 -0.18 -0.95 16.37
N SER A 8 0.02 -2.23 16.05
CA SER A 8 1.38 -2.75 15.84
C SER A 8 2.03 -2.43 14.49
N PHE A 9 1.39 -1.66 13.59
CA PHE A 9 2.03 -1.20 12.34
C PHE A 9 1.38 0.10 11.83
N SER A 10 1.48 1.20 12.57
CA SER A 10 1.11 2.53 12.07
C SER A 10 1.99 2.91 10.88
N PHE A 11 1.39 3.48 9.83
CA PHE A 11 2.11 4.05 8.69
C PHE A 11 2.29 5.55 8.91
N GLN A 12 3.33 6.12 8.32
CA GLN A 12 3.66 7.54 8.42
C GLN A 12 3.30 8.25 7.12
N VAL A 13 2.85 9.50 7.23
CA VAL A 13 2.48 10.32 6.08
C VAL A 13 3.50 11.45 5.92
N TYR A 14 4.02 11.57 4.71
CA TYR A 14 5.01 12.57 4.34
C TYR A 14 4.53 13.36 3.13
N THR A 15 5.16 14.50 2.92
CA THR A 15 5.11 15.28 1.68
C THR A 15 6.46 15.23 1.01
N HIS A 16 6.46 15.20 -0.32
CA HIS A 16 7.65 15.26 -1.15
C HIS A 16 7.39 16.20 -2.34
N PRO A 17 8.29 17.12 -2.69
CA PRO A 17 8.04 18.18 -3.67
C PRO A 17 7.61 17.67 -5.05
N LYS A 18 8.17 16.53 -5.50
CA LYS A 18 7.81 15.91 -6.79
C LYS A 18 6.71 14.85 -6.72
N LEU A 19 6.51 14.20 -5.58
CA LEU A 19 5.62 13.05 -5.46
C LEU A 19 4.27 13.44 -4.82
N GLY A 20 4.19 14.62 -4.20
CA GLY A 20 3.06 15.05 -3.39
C GLY A 20 3.04 14.34 -2.05
N VAL A 21 1.83 14.09 -1.54
CA VAL A 21 1.62 13.32 -0.31
C VAL A 21 1.94 11.85 -0.58
N VAL A 22 2.76 11.27 0.28
CA VAL A 22 3.18 9.87 0.23
C VAL A 22 3.02 9.21 1.59
N ILE A 23 2.77 7.90 1.58
CA ILE A 23 2.64 7.09 2.79
C ILE A 23 3.82 6.12 2.84
N TYR A 24 4.54 6.15 3.95
CA TYR A 24 5.51 5.14 4.33
C TYR A 24 4.83 4.10 5.22
N ASP A 25 4.65 2.89 4.70
CA ASP A 25 4.10 1.76 5.46
C ASP A 25 5.23 0.75 5.74
N PRO A 26 5.58 0.49 7.02
CA PRO A 26 6.59 -0.50 7.39
C PRO A 26 6.34 -1.89 6.78
N VAL A 27 5.06 -2.30 6.67
CA VAL A 27 4.69 -3.60 6.09
C VAL A 27 4.96 -3.63 4.58
N ALA A 28 4.90 -2.47 3.92
CA ALA A 28 5.20 -2.34 2.49
C ALA A 28 6.70 -2.32 2.18
N GLN A 29 7.58 -2.44 3.18
CA GLN A 29 9.04 -2.44 2.98
C GLN A 29 9.65 -3.84 2.91
N MET A 30 8.85 -4.90 3.05
CA MET A 30 9.35 -6.27 3.10
C MET A 30 10.11 -6.64 1.82
N GLY A 31 11.25 -7.30 1.97
CA GLY A 31 12.04 -7.81 0.84
C GLY A 31 12.72 -6.73 -0.01
N LEU A 32 12.72 -5.46 0.43
CA LEU A 32 13.51 -4.42 -0.21
C LEU A 32 14.97 -4.49 0.25
N ALA A 33 15.89 -4.15 -0.66
CA ALA A 33 17.28 -3.89 -0.30
C ALA A 33 17.36 -2.64 0.60
N ARG A 34 18.44 -2.49 1.38
CA ARG A 34 18.60 -1.36 2.34
C ARG A 34 18.61 -0.01 1.65
N GLU A 35 19.05 0.01 0.40
CA GLU A 35 19.15 1.17 -0.47
C GLU A 35 17.81 1.54 -1.09
N GLN A 36 16.77 0.71 -0.91
CA GLN A 36 15.46 0.90 -1.49
C GLN A 36 14.43 1.31 -0.43
N MET A 37 13.37 1.96 -0.89
CA MET A 37 12.22 2.36 -0.08
C MET A 37 10.98 2.35 -0.96
N ARG A 38 9.89 1.76 -0.48
CA ARG A 38 8.60 1.81 -1.17
C ARG A 38 7.70 2.85 -0.53
N LEU A 39 7.16 3.74 -1.36
CA LEU A 39 6.24 4.79 -0.92
C LEU A 39 4.93 4.65 -1.69
N PHE A 40 3.82 4.77 -0.96
CA PHE A 40 2.50 4.85 -1.58
C PHE A 40 2.19 6.31 -1.91
N LYS A 41 2.10 6.63 -3.20
CA LYS A 41 1.76 7.97 -3.69
C LYS A 41 0.26 8.15 -3.66
N VAL A 42 -0.21 9.11 -2.85
CA VAL A 42 -1.64 9.40 -2.69
C VAL A 42 -2.25 9.86 -4.02
N LYS A 43 -1.57 10.75 -4.75
CA LYS A 43 -2.03 11.28 -6.05
C LYS A 43 -2.36 10.19 -7.08
N THR A 44 -1.61 9.10 -7.10
CA THR A 44 -1.79 8.01 -8.08
C THR A 44 -2.39 6.76 -7.47
N MET A 45 -2.76 6.79 -6.18
CA MET A 45 -3.25 5.63 -5.41
C MET A 45 -2.40 4.37 -5.62
N GLY A 46 -1.07 4.53 -5.63
CA GLY A 46 -0.13 3.47 -6.02
C GLY A 46 1.20 3.52 -5.29
N ALA A 47 1.69 2.35 -4.89
CA ALA A 47 3.02 2.13 -4.34
C ALA A 47 4.06 2.02 -5.45
N SER A 48 5.21 2.65 -5.23
CA SER A 48 6.38 2.52 -6.10
C SER A 48 7.64 2.40 -5.26
N THR A 49 8.60 1.63 -5.75
CA THR A 49 9.92 1.46 -5.11
C THR A 49 10.91 2.51 -5.66
N PHE A 50 11.66 3.14 -4.76
CA PHE A 50 12.63 4.19 -5.04
C PHE A 50 13.98 3.88 -4.40
N LEU A 51 15.03 4.52 -4.91
CA LEU A 51 16.31 4.58 -4.19
C LEU A 51 16.16 5.52 -2.98
N ARG A 52 16.38 4.98 -1.78
CA ARG A 52 16.26 5.67 -0.50
C ARG A 52 17.07 6.96 -0.48
N ALA A 53 18.33 6.92 -0.91
CA ALA A 53 19.23 8.07 -0.90
C ALA A 53 18.77 9.25 -1.77
N ILE A 54 17.89 8.99 -2.76
CA ILE A 54 17.31 10.01 -3.62
C ILE A 54 16.08 10.62 -2.95
N VAL A 55 15.16 9.78 -2.48
CA VAL A 55 13.84 10.25 -2.02
C VAL A 55 13.84 10.74 -0.58
N SER A 56 14.67 10.17 0.30
CA SER A 56 14.57 10.43 1.75
C SER A 56 14.98 11.84 2.16
N LYS A 57 15.77 12.52 1.33
CA LYS A 57 16.28 13.88 1.62
C LYS A 57 15.19 14.94 1.54
N ASP A 58 14.17 14.68 0.72
CA ASP A 58 13.09 15.63 0.44
C ASP A 58 11.74 15.16 1.04
N LEU A 59 11.78 14.21 2.00
CA LEU A 59 10.61 13.79 2.76
C LEU A 59 10.43 14.70 3.98
N HIS A 60 9.29 15.37 4.04
CA HIS A 60 8.89 16.18 5.18
C HIS A 60 7.61 15.62 5.79
N GLU A 61 7.50 15.63 7.12
CA GLU A 61 6.27 15.22 7.79
C GLU A 61 5.08 16.04 7.28
N ALA A 62 3.97 15.38 6.97
CA ALA A 62 2.80 16.05 6.43
C ALA A 62 2.06 16.81 7.55
N ALA A 63 2.06 18.15 7.49
CA ALA A 63 1.29 18.99 8.42
C ALA A 63 -0.23 18.84 8.20
N GLU A 64 -0.65 18.71 6.94
CA GLU A 64 -2.05 18.48 6.55
C GLU A 64 -2.13 17.20 5.72
N VAL A 65 -2.96 16.27 6.20
CA VAL A 65 -3.19 14.99 5.54
C VAL A 65 -4.53 15.05 4.84
N ALA A 66 -4.59 14.82 3.52
CA ALA A 66 -5.85 14.63 2.82
C ALA A 66 -6.56 13.39 3.41
N PRO A 67 -7.63 13.58 4.21
CA PRO A 67 -8.14 12.50 5.07
C PRO A 67 -8.72 11.37 4.24
N GLU A 68 -9.48 11.68 3.19
CA GLU A 68 -10.17 10.71 2.35
C GLU A 68 -9.23 9.69 1.68
N ALA A 69 -8.10 10.16 1.13
CA ALA A 69 -7.20 9.30 0.39
C ALA A 69 -6.31 8.45 1.30
N VAL A 70 -5.97 8.97 2.49
CA VAL A 70 -5.30 8.18 3.54
C VAL A 70 -6.27 7.17 4.17
N GLU A 71 -7.53 7.53 4.33
CA GLU A 71 -8.60 6.61 4.73
C GLU A 71 -8.80 5.50 3.70
N ALA A 72 -8.80 5.83 2.40
CA ALA A 72 -8.87 4.84 1.33
C ALA A 72 -7.69 3.85 1.40
N TYR A 73 -6.46 4.33 1.62
CA TYR A 73 -5.31 3.46 1.86
C TYR A 73 -5.49 2.57 3.10
N ARG A 74 -5.95 3.16 4.22
CA ARG A 74 -6.21 2.45 5.48
C ARG A 74 -7.27 1.36 5.29
N ALA A 75 -8.37 1.66 4.61
CA ALA A 75 -9.43 0.72 4.29
C ALA A 75 -8.94 -0.39 3.35
N ALA A 76 -8.16 -0.05 2.33
CA ALA A 76 -7.54 -1.03 1.42
C ALA A 76 -6.59 -1.97 2.18
N ARG A 77 -5.85 -1.47 3.18
CA ARG A 77 -4.98 -2.24 4.06
C ARG A 77 -5.77 -3.16 4.99
N ALA A 78 -6.86 -2.67 5.58
CA ALA A 78 -7.71 -3.40 6.52
C ALA A 78 -8.63 -4.44 5.87
N SER A 79 -9.08 -4.20 4.64
CA SER A 79 -9.94 -5.13 3.88
C SER A 79 -9.23 -6.44 3.50
N ARG A 80 -7.90 -6.50 3.64
CA ARG A 80 -7.10 -7.69 3.33
C ARG A 80 -7.28 -8.75 4.41
N ARG A 81 -7.89 -9.88 4.04
CA ARG A 81 -7.87 -11.11 4.85
C ARG A 81 -6.52 -11.84 4.80
N LYS A 82 -5.78 -11.68 3.70
CA LYS A 82 -4.49 -12.38 3.45
C LYS A 82 -3.43 -11.36 3.06
N PRO A 83 -2.17 -11.55 3.49
CA PRO A 83 -1.09 -10.60 3.21
C PRO A 83 -0.45 -10.79 1.82
N TYR A 84 -0.92 -11.74 1.03
CA TYR A 84 -0.44 -12.07 -0.30
C TYR A 84 -1.55 -12.07 -1.36
N CYS A 85 -1.17 -11.95 -2.63
CA CYS A 85 -2.08 -12.11 -3.75
C CYS A 85 -2.48 -13.56 -3.91
N GLU A 86 -3.78 -13.85 -4.00
CA GLU A 86 -4.28 -15.22 -4.15
C GLU A 86 -3.98 -15.83 -5.53
N HIS A 87 -3.68 -14.98 -6.52
CA HIS A 87 -3.36 -15.42 -7.88
C HIS A 87 -1.87 -15.70 -8.06
N CYS A 88 -1.02 -14.68 -7.94
CA CYS A 88 0.43 -14.82 -8.17
C CYS A 88 1.23 -15.19 -6.91
N ARG A 89 0.56 -15.34 -5.76
CA ARG A 89 1.15 -15.72 -4.45
C ARG A 89 2.21 -14.77 -3.88
N ARG A 90 2.48 -13.64 -4.53
CA ARG A 90 3.41 -12.62 -4.04
C ARG A 90 2.83 -11.88 -2.83
N HIS A 91 3.69 -11.58 -1.86
CA HIS A 91 3.32 -10.81 -0.68
C HIS A 91 3.09 -9.34 -1.05
N TYR A 92 2.00 -8.72 -0.60
CA TYR A 92 1.73 -7.31 -0.93
C TYR A 92 2.75 -6.36 -0.33
N GLY A 93 3.40 -6.76 0.76
CA GLY A 93 4.52 -6.04 1.34
C GLY A 93 5.81 -6.12 0.53
N SER A 94 5.92 -7.02 -0.45
CA SER A 94 7.14 -7.26 -1.24
C SER A 94 7.07 -6.79 -2.67
N VAL A 95 5.93 -6.25 -3.11
CA VAL A 95 5.74 -5.77 -4.48
C VAL A 95 5.14 -4.37 -4.46
N ASP A 96 5.32 -3.66 -5.57
CA ASP A 96 4.50 -2.50 -5.85
C ASP A 96 3.04 -2.94 -6.05
N PHE A 97 2.09 -2.06 -5.71
CA PHE A 97 0.66 -2.33 -5.79
C PHE A 97 -0.12 -1.02 -5.94
N SER A 98 -1.39 -1.09 -6.28
CA SER A 98 -2.29 0.07 -6.27
C SER A 98 -3.56 -0.22 -5.49
N VAL A 99 -4.37 0.81 -5.23
CA VAL A 99 -5.75 0.62 -4.76
C VAL A 99 -6.65 0.55 -5.99
N CYS A 100 -7.52 -0.45 -6.03
CA CYS A 100 -8.48 -0.61 -7.10
C CYS A 100 -9.57 0.46 -6.98
N PRO A 101 -9.88 1.23 -8.05
CA PRO A 101 -10.90 2.26 -8.01
C PRO A 101 -12.33 1.69 -7.84
N ASP A 102 -12.57 0.45 -8.28
CA ASP A 102 -13.92 -0.13 -8.30
C ASP A 102 -14.31 -0.78 -6.97
N CYS A 103 -13.35 -1.37 -6.26
CA CYS A 103 -13.62 -2.13 -5.04
C CYS A 103 -12.80 -1.70 -3.83
N SER A 104 -12.00 -0.63 -3.97
CA SER A 104 -11.15 -0.05 -2.92
C SER A 104 -10.20 -1.02 -2.22
N SER A 105 -9.99 -2.21 -2.79
CA SER A 105 -9.04 -3.21 -2.29
C SER A 105 -7.69 -3.05 -2.97
N ILE A 106 -6.65 -3.62 -2.37
CA ILE A 106 -5.33 -3.63 -2.99
C ILE A 106 -5.35 -4.48 -4.27
N ARG A 107 -4.91 -3.85 -5.36
CA ARG A 107 -4.67 -4.44 -6.66
C ARG A 107 -3.19 -4.80 -6.78
N CYS A 108 -2.91 -6.09 -6.91
CA CYS A 108 -1.57 -6.59 -7.16
C CYS A 108 -1.05 -6.11 -8.53
N THR A 109 0.27 -6.11 -8.71
CA THR A 109 0.93 -5.88 -10.01
C THR A 109 0.51 -6.86 -11.10
N CYS A 110 0.05 -8.07 -10.74
CA CYS A 110 -0.56 -9.01 -11.70
C CYS A 110 -2.01 -8.65 -12.09
N GLY A 111 -2.52 -7.51 -11.63
CA GLY A 111 -3.86 -6.99 -11.91
C GLY A 111 -4.97 -7.51 -11.01
N THR A 112 -4.70 -8.49 -10.13
CA THR A 112 -5.70 -9.09 -9.24
C THR A 112 -6.11 -8.16 -8.10
N CYS A 113 -7.43 -7.98 -7.92
CA CYS A 113 -8.14 -7.31 -6.82
C CYS A 113 -9.27 -8.23 -6.32
N SER A 114 -9.96 -7.86 -5.24
CA SER A 114 -11.19 -8.55 -4.78
C SER A 114 -12.26 -8.63 -5.88
N CYS A 115 -12.39 -7.59 -6.70
CA CYS A 115 -13.31 -7.53 -7.84
C CYS A 115 -13.00 -8.56 -8.94
N ALA A 116 -11.73 -8.66 -9.34
CA ALA A 116 -11.27 -9.51 -10.43
C ALA A 116 -11.20 -10.98 -10.00
N SER A 117 -10.93 -11.26 -8.73
CA SER A 117 -11.05 -12.61 -8.18
C SER A 117 -12.51 -13.08 -8.17
N SER A 118 -13.45 -12.20 -7.78
CA SER A 118 -14.88 -12.53 -7.71
C SER A 118 -15.51 -12.76 -9.09
N SER A 119 -15.08 -12.04 -10.13
CA SER A 119 -15.56 -12.26 -11.50
C SER A 119 -15.10 -13.60 -12.09
N ARG A 120 -13.85 -14.01 -11.84
CA ARG A 120 -13.35 -15.33 -12.25
C ARG A 120 -14.06 -16.47 -11.52
N ARG A 121 -14.37 -16.29 -10.23
CA ARG A 121 -15.10 -17.30 -9.45
C ARG A 121 -16.52 -17.56 -9.96
N ARG A 122 -17.19 -16.54 -10.52
CA ARG A 122 -18.53 -16.66 -11.11
C ARG A 122 -18.58 -17.32 -12.49
N LYS A 123 -17.45 -17.40 -13.22
CA LYS A 123 -17.37 -18.09 -14.52
C LYS A 123 -17.03 -19.58 -14.41
N ALA A 124 -16.69 -20.07 -13.22
CA ALA A 124 -16.30 -21.46 -12.98
C ALA A 124 -17.41 -22.26 -12.27
N ALA A 125 -18.65 -21.78 -12.31
CA ALA A 125 -19.84 -22.41 -11.73
C ALA A 125 -20.87 -22.65 -12.83
#